data_AF-A0A4Y9F018-F1
#
_entry.id   AF-A0A4Y9F018-F1
#
_cell.length_a   1.000
_cell.length_b   1.000
_cell.length_c   1.000
_cell.angle_alpha   90.00
_cell.angle_beta   90.00
_cell.angle_gamma   90.00
#
_symmetry.space_group_name_H-M   'P 1'
#
loop_
_entity.id
_entity.type
_entity.pdbx_description
1 polymer ?
#
loop_
_entity_poly.entity_id
_entity_poly.type
_entity_poly.pdbx_seq_one_letter_code
_entity_poly.pdbx_strand_id
1 'polypeptide(L)'
;MVSMSTEELPPSVYARYSRGSQTAKQAAQRVGVSERTAQRWTSRSRAEWLAEKAQEREEIRAYHDDLGHSWTQTAKHFKLAVSTVKERAYRARQERADQLERPHTRGF
;
A
#
# COMPACT_ATOMS: atom_id res chain seq x y z
N MET A 1 11.33 28.39 -41.34
CA MET A 1 10.13 28.36 -40.46
C MET A 1 10.47 27.49 -39.26
N VAL A 2 10.69 28.09 -38.09
CA VAL A 2 10.94 27.36 -36.85
C VAL A 2 9.59 27.21 -36.14
N SER A 3 8.93 26.09 -36.36
CA SER A 3 7.72 25.71 -35.63
C SER A 3 8.14 24.99 -34.36
N MET A 4 8.31 25.71 -33.26
CA MET A 4 8.21 25.16 -31.92
C MET A 4 7.07 25.89 -31.23
N SER A 5 6.04 25.16 -30.84
CA SER A 5 5.19 25.44 -29.67
C SER A 5 4.09 24.39 -29.59
N THR A 6 4.49 23.17 -29.23
CA THR A 6 3.59 22.35 -28.40
C THR A 6 3.63 23.02 -27.04
N GLU A 7 2.55 23.69 -26.64
CA GLU A 7 2.36 24.09 -25.24
C GLU A 7 2.28 22.80 -24.40
N GLU A 8 3.44 22.26 -24.03
CA GLU A 8 3.56 21.26 -22.97
C GLU A 8 3.17 21.97 -21.68
N LEU A 9 1.92 21.77 -21.23
CA LEU A 9 1.48 22.18 -19.91
C LEU A 9 2.55 21.79 -18.88
N PRO A 10 2.95 22.70 -17.98
CA PRO A 10 4.00 22.40 -17.03
C PRO A 10 3.64 21.15 -16.23
N PRO A 11 4.63 20.30 -15.92
CA PRO A 11 4.39 19.06 -15.20
C PRO A 11 3.59 19.34 -13.92
N SER A 12 2.37 18.83 -13.86
CA SER A 12 1.54 19.03 -12.68
C SER A 12 2.21 18.39 -11.45
N VAL A 13 2.36 19.18 -10.39
CA VAL A 13 2.89 18.72 -9.09
C VAL A 13 2.04 17.56 -8.53
N TYR A 14 0.77 17.48 -8.92
CA TYR A 14 -0.16 16.44 -8.48
C TYR A 14 -0.17 15.20 -9.37
N ALA A 15 0.37 15.27 -10.59
CA ALA A 15 0.45 14.12 -11.47
C ALA A 15 1.55 13.15 -11.02
N ARG A 16 1.26 11.84 -11.07
CA ARG A 16 2.25 10.79 -10.86
C ARG A 16 2.77 10.30 -12.20
N TYR A 17 4.07 10.41 -12.42
CA TYR A 17 4.73 9.90 -13.62
C TYR A 17 5.46 8.61 -13.31
N SER A 18 5.34 7.61 -14.19
CA SER A 18 6.11 6.38 -14.05
C SER A 18 7.60 6.67 -14.19
N ARG A 19 8.38 6.11 -13.26
CA ARG A 19 9.85 6.24 -13.24
C ARG A 19 10.53 5.18 -14.11
N GLY A 20 9.84 4.08 -14.44
CA GLY A 20 10.44 2.91 -15.07
C GLY A 20 11.67 2.42 -14.30
N SER A 21 12.77 2.18 -15.01
CA SER A 21 14.08 1.82 -14.45
C SER A 21 14.94 3.03 -14.00
N GLN A 22 14.49 4.26 -14.23
CA GLN A 22 15.26 5.46 -13.90
C GLN A 22 15.31 5.68 -12.39
N THR A 23 16.31 6.44 -11.92
CA THR A 23 16.34 6.94 -10.54
C THR A 23 15.38 8.12 -10.35
N ALA A 24 15.03 8.46 -9.09
CA ALA A 24 14.17 9.63 -8.79
C ALA A 24 14.78 10.92 -9.35
N LYS A 25 16.10 11.08 -9.23
CA LYS A 25 16.84 12.22 -9.76
C LYS A 25 16.73 12.33 -11.28
N GLN A 26 16.93 11.23 -12.02
CA GLN A 26 16.84 11.23 -13.49
C GLN A 26 15.41 11.52 -13.97
N ALA A 27 14.40 10.92 -13.34
CA ALA A 27 13.02 11.19 -13.71
C ALA A 27 12.58 12.62 -13.35
N ALA A 28 13.09 13.18 -12.25
CA ALA A 28 12.86 14.57 -11.88
C ALA A 28 13.44 15.53 -12.93
N GLN A 29 14.68 15.28 -13.38
CA GLN A 29 15.31 16.06 -14.46
C GLN A 29 14.54 15.96 -15.78
N ARG A 30 14.09 14.77 -16.16
CA ARG A 30 13.31 14.54 -17.39
C ARG A 30 12.00 15.33 -17.40
N VAL A 31 11.32 15.38 -16.26
CA VAL A 31 9.98 15.98 -16.15
C VAL A 31 10.06 17.46 -15.76
N GLY A 32 11.17 17.95 -15.20
CA GLY A 32 11.32 19.34 -14.76
C GLY A 32 10.75 19.62 -13.37
N VAL A 33 10.81 18.65 -12.45
CA VAL A 33 10.33 18.79 -11.06
C VAL A 33 11.45 18.54 -10.04
N SER A 34 11.17 18.78 -8.75
CA SER A 34 12.11 18.42 -7.69
C SER A 34 12.22 16.91 -7.48
N GLU A 35 13.39 16.43 -7.05
CA GLU A 35 13.61 15.02 -6.74
C GLU A 35 12.61 14.49 -5.69
N ARG A 36 12.29 15.30 -4.68
CA ARG A 36 11.29 14.99 -3.65
C ARG A 36 9.90 14.74 -4.24
N THR A 37 9.53 15.44 -5.30
CA THR A 37 8.25 15.23 -6.02
C THR A 37 8.30 13.90 -6.79
N ALA A 38 9.40 13.62 -7.49
CA ALA A 38 9.58 12.36 -8.20
C ALA A 38 9.58 11.13 -7.26
N GLN A 39 10.15 11.25 -6.06
CA GLN A 39 10.11 10.20 -5.04
C GLN A 39 8.69 9.87 -4.58
N ARG A 40 7.78 10.86 -4.51
CA ARG A 40 6.38 10.66 -4.13
C ARG A 40 5.60 9.82 -5.12
N TRP A 41 5.94 9.86 -6.41
CA TRP A 41 5.21 9.12 -7.45
C TRP A 41 5.24 7.61 -7.23
N THR A 42 6.40 7.09 -6.84
CA THR A 42 6.61 5.65 -6.54
C THR A 42 6.44 5.32 -5.06
N SER A 43 6.14 6.31 -4.22
CA SER A 43 5.87 6.08 -2.81
C SER A 43 4.46 5.48 -2.66
N ARG A 44 4.37 4.40 -1.89
CA ARG A 44 3.10 3.81 -1.48
C ARG A 44 2.30 4.84 -0.69
N SER A 45 1.02 4.98 -0.99
CA SER A 45 0.13 5.82 -0.20
C SER A 45 -0.08 5.23 1.19
N ARG A 46 -0.44 6.08 2.16
CA ARG A 46 -0.81 5.61 3.50
C ARG A 46 -1.98 4.62 3.46
N ALA A 47 -2.96 4.87 2.60
CA ALA A 47 -4.14 4.02 2.45
C ALA A 47 -3.75 2.62 1.93
N GLU A 48 -2.94 2.54 0.88
CA GLU A 48 -2.43 1.25 0.35
C GLU A 48 -1.61 0.50 1.41
N TRP A 49 -0.75 1.21 2.15
CA TRP A 49 0.02 0.58 3.23
C TRP A 49 -0.89 0.04 4.34
N LEU A 50 -1.91 0.80 4.76
CA LEU A 50 -2.87 0.34 5.77
C LEU A 50 -3.68 -0.88 5.27
N ALA A 51 -4.09 -0.88 4.00
CA ALA A 51 -4.81 -1.98 3.38
C ALA A 51 -3.95 -3.25 3.33
N GLU A 52 -2.69 -3.14 2.89
CA GLU A 52 -1.75 -4.27 2.90
C GLU A 52 -1.52 -4.80 4.31
N LYS A 53 -1.39 -3.92 5.30
CA LYS A 53 -1.27 -4.36 6.69
C LYS A 53 -2.53 -5.03 7.23
N ALA A 54 -3.72 -4.58 6.82
CA ALA A 54 -4.97 -5.27 7.15
C ALA A 54 -5.04 -6.65 6.50
N GLN A 55 -4.65 -6.75 5.24
CA GLN A 55 -4.56 -8.01 4.51
C GLN A 55 -3.58 -8.98 5.19
N GLU A 56 -2.36 -8.56 5.53
CA GLU A 56 -1.40 -9.39 6.25
C GLU A 56 -1.98 -9.94 7.58
N ARG A 57 -2.76 -9.13 8.30
CA ARG A 57 -3.40 -9.57 9.55
C ARG A 57 -4.50 -10.61 9.28
N GLU A 58 -5.30 -10.39 8.25
CA GLU A 58 -6.36 -11.32 7.85
C GLU A 58 -5.80 -12.64 7.35
N GLU A 59 -4.68 -12.63 6.63
CA GLU A 59 -3.98 -13.86 6.22
C GLU A 59 -3.47 -14.65 7.43
N ILE A 60 -2.89 -13.99 8.43
CA ILE A 60 -2.46 -14.64 9.68
C ILE A 60 -3.65 -15.26 10.41
N ARG A 61 -4.77 -14.52 10.49
CA ARG A 61 -5.99 -15.03 11.11
C ARG A 61 -6.54 -16.23 10.33
N ALA A 62 -6.69 -16.14 9.01
CA ALA A 62 -7.21 -17.21 8.17
C ALA A 62 -6.35 -18.48 8.28
N TYR A 63 -5.03 -18.33 8.26
CA TYR A 63 -4.12 -19.46 8.41
C TYR A 63 -4.29 -20.19 9.74
N HIS A 64 -4.57 -19.46 10.83
CA HIS A 64 -4.83 -20.10 12.12
C HIS A 64 -6.28 -20.61 12.25
N ASP A 65 -7.25 -19.71 12.09
CA ASP A 65 -8.66 -19.96 12.42
C ASP A 65 -9.38 -20.78 11.34
N ASP A 66 -9.13 -20.53 10.05
CA ASP A 66 -9.85 -21.20 8.95
C ASP A 66 -9.15 -22.49 8.52
N LEU A 67 -7.81 -22.50 8.48
CA LEU A 67 -7.03 -23.70 8.13
C LEU A 67 -6.72 -24.58 9.35
N GLY A 68 -7.03 -24.14 10.56
CA GLY A 68 -6.89 -24.91 11.79
C GLY A 68 -5.44 -25.13 12.26
N HIS A 69 -4.48 -24.33 11.79
CA HIS A 69 -3.09 -24.45 12.20
C HIS A 69 -2.87 -23.95 13.64
N SER A 70 -1.95 -24.57 14.36
CA SER A 70 -1.61 -24.12 15.71
C SER A 70 -0.82 -22.81 15.68
N TRP A 71 -0.87 -22.03 16.77
CA TRP A 71 -0.13 -20.77 16.89
C TRP A 71 1.38 -20.89 16.62
N THR A 72 2.00 -22.02 16.97
CA THR A 72 3.43 -22.26 16.71
C THR A 72 3.70 -22.52 15.21
N GLN A 73 2.80 -23.23 14.53
CA GLN A 73 2.86 -23.41 13.08
C GLN A 73 2.67 -22.08 12.34
N THR A 74 1.69 -21.28 12.76
CA THR A 74 1.45 -19.94 12.21
C THR A 74 2.66 -19.03 12.40
N ALA A 75 3.24 -18.98 13.61
CA ALA A 75 4.46 -18.23 13.89
C ALA A 75 5.63 -18.63 12.98
N LYS A 76 5.83 -19.94 12.77
CA LYS A 76 6.86 -20.46 11.87
C LYS A 76 6.59 -20.10 10.41
N HIS A 77 5.34 -20.20 9.96
CA HIS A 77 4.94 -19.87 8.59
C HIS A 77 5.25 -18.41 8.24
N PHE A 78 4.84 -17.48 9.11
CA PHE A 78 5.03 -16.04 8.90
C PHE A 78 6.39 -15.52 9.37
N LYS A 79 7.25 -16.38 9.95
CA LYS A 79 8.55 -16.01 10.52
C LYS A 79 8.44 -14.90 11.57
N LEU A 80 7.44 -15.00 12.45
CA LEU A 80 7.14 -14.04 13.51
C LEU A 80 7.12 -14.74 14.87
N ALA A 81 7.20 -13.96 15.95
CA ALA A 81 6.98 -14.48 17.29
C ALA A 81 5.51 -14.90 17.50
N VAL A 82 5.29 -15.90 18.36
CA VAL A 82 3.94 -16.42 18.69
C VAL A 82 3.04 -15.32 19.25
N SER A 83 3.57 -14.43 20.09
CA SER A 83 2.82 -13.28 20.62
C SER A 83 2.35 -12.35 19.51
N THR A 84 3.23 -12.04 18.55
CA THR A 84 2.92 -11.15 17.42
C THR A 84 1.83 -11.71 16.52
N VAL A 85 1.85 -13.02 16.20
CA VAL A 85 0.79 -13.61 15.36
C VAL A 85 -0.55 -13.64 16.09
N LYS A 86 -0.56 -13.87 17.42
CA LYS A 86 -1.79 -13.81 18.23
C LYS A 86 -2.38 -12.41 18.24
N GLU A 87 -1.56 -11.39 18.49
CA GLU A 87 -1.99 -9.99 18.49
C GLU A 87 -2.57 -9.57 17.13
N ARG A 88 -1.88 -9.92 16.04
CA ARG A 88 -2.31 -9.62 14.67
C ARG A 88 -3.60 -10.32 14.30
N ALA A 89 -3.74 -11.60 14.65
CA ALA A 89 -4.96 -12.36 14.41
C ALA A 89 -6.14 -11.79 15.22
N TYR A 90 -5.92 -11.44 16.50
CA TYR A 90 -6.96 -10.80 17.31
C TYR A 90 -7.42 -9.49 16.69
N ARG A 91 -6.48 -8.66 16.24
CA ARG A 91 -6.80 -7.40 15.57
C ARG A 91 -7.57 -7.60 14.26
N ALA A 92 -7.25 -8.61 13.46
CA ALA A 92 -8.04 -8.96 12.28
C ALA A 92 -9.49 -9.33 12.63
N ARG A 93 -9.70 -10.07 13.73
CA ARG A 93 -11.07 -10.40 14.20
C ARG A 93 -11.87 -9.15 14.55
N GLN A 94 -11.25 -8.19 15.24
CA GLN A 94 -11.89 -6.91 15.56
C GLN A 94 -12.21 -6.12 14.27
N GLU A 95 -11.25 -6.01 13.35
CA GLU A 95 -11.45 -5.29 12.08
C GLU A 95 -12.55 -5.91 11.21
N ARG A 96 -12.74 -7.24 11.28
CA ARG A 96 -13.85 -7.93 10.62
C ARG A 96 -15.19 -7.68 11.31
N ALA A 97 -15.23 -7.67 12.64
CA ALA A 97 -16.43 -7.32 13.40
C ALA A 97 -16.86 -5.87 13.11
N ASP A 98 -15.91 -4.94 13.12
CA ASP A 98 -16.16 -3.52 12.78
C ASP A 98 -16.72 -3.35 11.36
N GLN A 99 -16.22 -4.12 10.39
CA GLN A 99 -16.74 -4.11 9.01
C GLN A 99 -18.16 -4.68 8.89
N LEU A 100 -18.51 -5.69 9.70
CA LEU A 100 -19.86 -6.25 9.74
C LEU A 100 -20.85 -5.29 10.40
N GLU A 101 -20.44 -4.58 11.46
CA GLU A 101 -21.28 -3.61 12.16
C GLU A 101 -21.44 -2.29 11.40
N ARG A 102 -20.43 -1.89 10.62
CA ARG A 102 -20.48 -0.73 9.73
C ARG A 102 -20.39 -1.19 8.28
N PRO A 103 -21.45 -1.81 7.74
CA PRO A 103 -21.49 -2.06 6.31
C PRO A 103 -21.32 -0.71 5.62
N HIS A 104 -20.28 -0.59 4.79
CA HIS A 104 -20.01 0.63 4.04
C HIS A 104 -21.28 0.98 3.27
N THR A 105 -22.06 1.93 3.79
CA THR A 105 -23.22 2.49 3.10
C THR A 105 -22.68 3.03 1.80
N ARG A 106 -22.95 2.30 0.71
CA ARG A 106 -22.60 2.72 -0.63
C ARG A 106 -23.50 3.91 -0.91
N GLY A 107 -22.94 5.12 -0.77
CA GLY A 107 -23.64 6.35 -1.09
C GLY A 107 -24.18 6.27 -2.52
N PHE A 108 -25.46 6.60 -2.65
CA PHE A 108 -26.17 6.79 -3.92
C PHE A 108 -25.62 8.00 -4.68
#